data_AF-L8EY40-F1
#
_entry.id   AF-L8EY40-F1
#
_cell.length_a   1.000
_cell.length_b   1.000
_cell.length_c   1.000
_cell.angle_alpha   90.00
_cell.angle_beta   90.00
_cell.angle_gamma   90.00
#
_symmetry.space_group_name_H-M   'P 1'
#
loop_
_entity.id
_entity.type
_entity.pdbx_description
1 polymer ?
#
loop_
_entity_poly.entity_id
_entity_poly.type
_entity_poly.pdbx_seq_one_letter_code
_entity_poly.pdbx_strand_id
1 'polypeptide(L)' 'MGHGSWQKSSFSGEGANCVYVAVDEGGEGVNLVESDTPDTILGAAPQALRGLIGHIKAGRLDRRG' A
#
# COMPACT_ATOMS: atom_id res chain seq x y z
N MET A 1 11.21 -2.55 -12.38
CA MET A 1 10.75 -1.49 -11.46
C MET A 1 11.58 -0.24 -11.69
N GLY A 2 11.22 0.56 -12.70
CA GLY A 2 11.93 1.79 -13.05
C GLY A 2 11.33 3.02 -12.35
N HIS A 3 12.19 3.88 -11.81
CA HIS A 3 12.05 5.32 -11.51
C HIS A 3 10.87 5.84 -10.67
N GLY A 4 10.19 5.00 -9.90
CA GLY A 4 9.58 5.42 -8.63
C GLY A 4 10.46 4.93 -7.48
N SER A 5 10.71 5.74 -6.45
CA SER A 5 11.40 5.25 -5.23
C SER A 5 10.44 4.34 -4.46
N TRP A 6 10.25 3.12 -4.96
CA TRP A 6 9.47 2.09 -4.31
C TRP A 6 10.16 1.70 -3.00
N GLN A 7 9.38 1.67 -1.92
CA GLN A 7 9.85 1.30 -0.60
C GLN A 7 8.99 0.14 -0.10
N LYS A 8 9.62 -0.88 0.48
CA LYS A 8 8.88 -1.95 1.18
C LYS A 8 8.14 -1.32 2.36
N SER A 9 6.87 -1.64 2.52
CA SER A 9 6.08 -1.22 3.68
C SER A 9 6.67 -1.79 4.97
N SER A 10 6.75 -0.98 6.02
CA SER A 10 7.19 -1.42 7.35
C SER A 10 6.22 -2.40 8.01
N PHE A 11 5.01 -2.54 7.48
CA PHE A 11 4.01 -3.54 7.92
C PHE A 11 4.17 -4.88 7.21
N SER A 12 5.04 -4.99 6.21
CA SER A 12 5.39 -6.27 5.59
C SER A 12 6.48 -6.96 6.39
N GLY A 13 6.13 -8.05 7.06
CA GLY A 13 7.04 -8.86 7.86
C GLY A 13 8.12 -9.58 7.02
N GLU A 14 8.83 -10.50 7.66
CA GLU A 14 9.69 -11.46 6.96
C GLU A 14 8.85 -12.52 6.26
N GLY A 15 9.28 -12.90 5.05
CA GLY A 15 8.61 -13.89 4.20
C GLY A 15 8.02 -13.30 2.92
N ALA A 16 6.89 -13.85 2.50
CA ALA A 16 6.20 -13.55 1.24
C ALA A 16 5.04 -12.53 1.43
N ASN A 17 4.39 -12.14 0.33
CA ASN A 17 3.23 -11.23 0.30
C ASN A 17 3.57 -9.81 0.83
N CYS A 18 4.67 -9.25 0.36
CA CYS A 18 5.12 -7.92 0.77
C CYS A 18 4.38 -6.83 -0.02
N VAL A 19 3.98 -5.76 0.66
CA VAL A 19 3.44 -4.56 0.02
C VAL A 19 4.56 -3.54 -0.16
N TYR A 20 4.66 -2.97 -1.35
CA TYR A 20 5.52 -1.84 -1.67
C TYR A 20 4.68 -0.59 -1.90
N VAL A 21 5.25 0.56 -1.56
CA VAL A 21 4.62 1.86 -1.72
C VAL A 21 5.54 2.82 -2.46
N ALA A 22 4.97 3.71 -3.26
CA ALA A 22 5.68 4.80 -3.91
C ALA A 22 4.78 6.05 -3.97
N VAL A 23 5.40 7.22 -4.04
CA VAL A 23 4.70 8.43 -4.49
C VAL A 23 4.37 8.24 -5.98
N ASP A 24 3.17 8.64 -6.40
CA ASP A 24 2.82 8.60 -7.82
C ASP A 24 3.64 9.59 -8.65
N GLU A 25 3.56 9.50 -9.98
CA GLU A 25 4.34 10.35 -10.87
C GLU A 25 4.01 11.85 -10.73
N GLY A 26 2.79 12.17 -10.28
CA GLY A 26 2.32 13.54 -10.06
C GLY A 26 2.68 14.14 -8.70
N GLY A 27 3.13 13.33 -7.74
CA GLY A 27 3.40 13.79 -6.38
C GLY A 27 2.16 13.96 -5.49
N GLU A 28 0.97 13.61 -5.99
CA GLU A 28 -0.31 13.86 -5.31
C GLU A 28 -0.94 12.58 -4.73
N GLY A 29 -0.47 11.42 -5.19
CA GLY A 29 -1.01 10.10 -4.87
C GLY A 29 0.02 9.15 -4.28
N VAL A 30 -0.49 8.00 -3.84
CA VAL A 30 0.31 6.86 -3.38
C VAL A 30 -0.02 5.66 -4.25
N ASN A 31 1.01 5.03 -4.79
CA ASN A 31 0.91 3.77 -5.48
C ASN A 31 1.25 2.63 -4.51
N LEU A 32 0.49 1.54 -4.59
CA LEU A 32 0.70 0.31 -3.86
C LEU A 32 0.83 -0.86 -4.83
N VAL A 33 1.70 -1.80 -4.52
CA VAL A 33 1.83 -3.06 -5.26
C VAL A 33 2.19 -4.18 -4.30
N GLU A 34 1.67 -5.38 -4.56
CA GLU A 34 2.01 -6.59 -3.82
C GLU A 34 3.12 -7.37 -4.55
N SER A 35 4.04 -7.98 -3.79
CA SER A 35 5.22 -8.67 -4.34
C SER A 35 4.88 -9.75 -5.36
N ASP A 36 3.76 -10.44 -5.16
CA ASP A 36 3.37 -11.60 -5.94
C ASP A 36 2.50 -11.22 -7.15
N THR A 37 2.03 -9.95 -7.20
CA THR A 37 1.27 -9.38 -8.32
C THR A 37 1.89 -8.04 -8.76
N PRO A 38 3.18 -8.04 -9.17
CA PRO A 38 3.93 -6.80 -9.42
C PRO A 38 3.39 -5.94 -10.56
N ASP A 39 2.56 -6.51 -11.44
CA ASP A 39 1.96 -5.82 -12.58
C ASP A 39 0.62 -5.12 -12.23
N THR A 40 0.13 -5.30 -11.00
CA THR A 40 -1.12 -4.67 -10.53
C THR A 40 -0.79 -3.52 -9.58
N ILE A 41 -0.84 -2.29 -10.10
CA ILE A 41 -0.61 -1.08 -9.31
C ILE A 41 -1.94 -0.48 -8.87
N LEU A 42 -2.14 -0.33 -7.56
CA LEU A 42 -3.27 0.37 -6.98
C LEU A 42 -2.87 1.81 -6.64
N GLY A 43 -3.55 2.79 -7.23
CA GLY A 43 -3.42 4.20 -6.86
C GLY A 43 -4.43 4.62 -5.80
N ALA A 44 -4.00 5.40 -4.82
CA ALA A 44 -4.85 5.96 -3.77
C ALA A 44 -4.47 7.40 -3.41
N ALA A 45 -5.47 8.21 -3.06
CA ALA A 45 -5.21 9.51 -2.42
C ALA A 45 -4.57 9.30 -1.03
N PRO A 46 -3.62 10.15 -0.60
CA PRO A 46 -2.93 10.00 0.68
C PRO A 46 -3.88 9.96 1.89
N GLN A 47 -4.96 10.75 1.85
CA GLN A 47 -5.96 10.81 2.92
C GLN A 47 -6.81 9.54 2.98
N ALA A 48 -7.15 8.97 1.82
CA ALA A 48 -7.89 7.71 1.74
C ALA A 48 -7.07 6.55 2.30
N LEU A 49 -5.79 6.45 1.91
CA LEU A 49 -4.88 5.42 2.44
C LEU A 49 -4.68 5.57 3.96
N ARG A 50 -4.50 6.81 4.45
CA ARG A 50 -4.42 7.07 5.90
C ARG A 50 -5.71 6.63 6.63
N GLY A 51 -6.87 6.93 6.05
CA GLY A 51 -8.17 6.54 6.59
C GLY A 51 -8.32 5.02 6.65
N LEU A 52 -7.93 4.31 5.58
CA LEU A 52 -7.95 2.84 5.52
C LEU A 52 -7.05 2.22 6.60
N ILE A 53 -5.79 2.67 6.72
CA ILE A 53 -4.87 2.19 7.75
C ILE A 53 -5.45 2.43 9.15
N GLY A 54 -6.07 3.59 9.39
CA GLY A 54 -6.73 3.89 10.65
C GLY A 54 -7.90 2.94 10.96
N HIS A 55 -8.71 2.57 9.97
CA HIS A 55 -9.79 1.59 10.14
C HIS A 55 -9.27 0.19 10.44
N ILE A 56 -8.24 -0.26 9.72
CA ILE A 56 -7.56 -1.55 9.93
C ILE A 56 -7.03 -1.62 11.35
N LYS A 57 -6.24 -0.62 11.78
CA LYS A 57 -5.64 -0.59 13.12
C LYS A 57 -6.66 -0.54 14.25
N ALA A 58 -7.85 0.03 13.99
CA ALA A 58 -8.95 0.05 14.94
C ALA A 58 -9.80 -1.24 14.92
N GLY A 59 -9.37 -2.27 14.20
CA GLY A 59 -10.07 -3.55 14.06
C GLY A 59 -11.45 -3.44 13.40
N ARG A 60 -11.71 -2.34 12.68
CA ARG A 60 -13.04 -2.08 12.09
C ARG A 60 -13.32 -2.95 10.87
N LEU A 61 -12.28 -3.54 10.29
CA LEU A 61 -12.37 -4.46 9.15
C LEU A 61 -12.24 -5.94 9.55
N ASP A 62 -12.01 -6.22 10.84
CA ASP A 62 -11.83 -7.60 11.35
C ASP A 62 -13.16 -8.34 11.49
N ARG A 63 -14.27 -7.59 11.50
CA ARG A 63 -15.61 -8.17 11.44
C ARG A 63 -15.88 -8.64 10.02
N ARG A 64 -15.65 -9.94 9.78
CA ARG A 64 -16.32 -10.65 8.68
C ARG A 64 -17.82 -10.57 8.95
N GLY A 65 -18.55 -9.92 8.04
CA GLY A 65 -20.01 -10.08 7.98
C GLY A 65 -20.38 -11.53 7.74
#